data_AF-A0A8X7BPP2-F1
#
_entry.id   AF-A0A8X7BPP2-F1
#
_cell.length_a   1.000
_cell.length_b   1.000
_cell.length_c   1.000
_cell.angle_alpha   90.00
_cell.angle_beta   90.00
_cell.angle_gamma   90.00
#
_symmetry.space_group_name_H-M   'P 1'
#
loop_
_entity.id
_entity.type
_entity.pdbx_description
1 polymer ?
#
loop_
_entity_poly.entity_id
_entity_poly.type
_entity_poly.pdbx_seq_one_letter_code
_entity_poly.pdbx_strand_id
1 'polypeptide(L)'
;MLCLVRQADAVIIEVEVDSKAKGKQCLDKVCENLGIIESDYMGLQYVGPHSEHLWLNLRNQIRRQLPGPPPYRLQLRVKFFVPPHLILQDITRHYFYLDVRQAFIENRLRTSSTDQMCHLTALIVQTELGDLEESIGSAAALLQYPKYLPTNCLVNCSEDPDHPPQIRVRWRSGGSSDANSNNHNSVDEVISDPRDEEQQQISIETDRTAMVHLCQKVLKEHLLLRGTKNSATIYQFLKEASELEDFGMEQYFVKNRNGETLRIGVGPTGILIHDLNLHLKHK
;
A
#
# COMPACT_ATOMS: atom_id res chain seq x y z
N MET A 1 -8.17 29.12 4.95
CA MET A 1 -6.87 28.40 4.79
C MET A 1 -7.16 27.07 4.14
N LEU A 2 -6.53 26.79 3.01
CA LEU A 2 -6.82 25.62 2.19
C LEU A 2 -6.03 24.37 2.64
N CYS A 3 -6.73 23.25 2.78
CA CYS A 3 -6.17 21.92 2.99
C CYS A 3 -6.62 21.00 1.84
N LEU A 4 -5.67 20.30 1.22
CA LEU A 4 -5.89 19.27 0.21
C LEU A 4 -5.75 17.91 0.90
N VAL A 5 -6.86 17.21 1.09
CA VAL A 5 -6.92 15.96 1.84
C VAL A 5 -7.09 14.79 0.89
N ARG A 6 -6.04 13.98 0.73
CA ARG A 6 -6.02 12.81 -0.15
C ARG A 6 -6.57 11.57 0.58
N GLN A 7 -7.54 10.91 -0.03
CA GLN A 7 -8.10 9.63 0.41
C GLN A 7 -7.18 8.45 0.01
N ALA A 8 -7.51 7.22 0.40
CA ALA A 8 -6.70 6.04 0.05
C ALA A 8 -6.81 5.62 -1.41
N ASP A 9 -7.95 5.89 -2.06
CA ASP A 9 -8.17 5.73 -3.50
C ASP A 9 -7.55 6.86 -4.36
N ALA A 10 -6.76 7.73 -3.74
CA ALA A 10 -6.13 8.91 -4.32
C ALA A 10 -7.06 10.06 -4.73
N VAL A 11 -8.35 10.01 -4.38
CA VAL A 11 -9.25 11.17 -4.54
C VAL A 11 -8.85 12.28 -3.57
N ILE A 12 -8.85 13.53 -4.04
CA ILE A 12 -8.49 14.70 -3.24
C ILE A 12 -9.76 15.49 -2.90
N ILE A 13 -9.93 15.77 -1.62
CA ILE A 13 -10.99 16.64 -1.10
C ILE A 13 -10.36 17.97 -0.73
N GLU A 14 -10.92 19.05 -1.24
CA GLU A 14 -10.52 20.40 -0.87
C GLU A 14 -11.34 20.86 0.33
N VAL A 15 -10.66 21.27 1.38
CA VAL A 15 -11.30 21.73 2.61
C VAL A 15 -10.70 23.06 3.03
N GLU A 16 -11.56 24.08 3.10
CA GLU A 16 -11.18 25.36 3.66
C GLU A 16 -11.51 25.45 5.15
N VAL A 17 -10.51 25.80 5.96
CA VAL A 17 -10.64 25.99 7.41
C VAL A 17 -10.09 27.36 7.84
N ASP A 18 -10.43 27.79 9.05
CA ASP A 18 -9.88 29.03 9.62
C ASP A 18 -8.35 28.98 9.75
N SER A 19 -7.70 30.14 9.68
CA SER A 19 -6.24 30.28 9.82
C SER A 19 -5.67 29.78 11.16
N LYS A 20 -6.49 29.78 12.22
CA LYS A 20 -6.15 29.29 13.56
C LYS A 20 -6.77 27.91 13.84
N ALA A 21 -7.31 27.25 12.83
CA ALA A 21 -7.99 25.97 12.99
C ALA A 21 -7.07 24.89 13.59
N LYS A 22 -7.66 24.09 14.48
CA LYS A 22 -7.04 22.87 15.01
C LYS A 22 -7.21 21.71 14.01
N GLY A 23 -6.35 20.70 14.11
CA GLY A 23 -6.46 19.51 13.25
C GLY A 23 -7.85 18.84 13.32
N LYS A 24 -8.48 18.79 14.50
CA LYS A 24 -9.84 18.23 14.68
C LYS A 24 -10.87 18.93 13.80
N GLN A 25 -10.82 20.27 13.69
CA GLN A 25 -11.78 21.02 12.88
C GLN A 25 -11.64 20.72 11.38
N CYS A 26 -10.41 20.43 10.91
CA CYS A 26 -10.19 20.00 9.54
C CYS A 26 -10.69 18.57 9.32
N LEU A 27 -10.40 17.65 10.25
CA LEU A 27 -10.91 16.27 10.18
C LEU A 27 -12.44 16.24 10.17
N ASP A 28 -13.08 17.02 11.04
CA ASP A 28 -14.54 17.07 11.16
C ASP A 28 -15.19 17.53 9.87
N LYS A 29 -14.63 18.57 9.24
CA LYS A 29 -15.12 19.06 7.96
C LYS A 29 -14.91 18.06 6.81
N VAL A 30 -13.81 17.30 6.84
CA VAL A 30 -13.59 16.19 5.89
C VAL A 30 -14.65 15.10 6.10
N CYS A 31 -14.85 14.67 7.35
CA CYS A 31 -15.82 13.63 7.69
C CYS A 31 -17.26 14.06 7.38
N GLU A 32 -17.63 15.32 7.64
CA GLU A 32 -18.92 15.91 7.28
C GLU A 32 -19.16 15.85 5.76
N ASN A 33 -18.18 16.28 4.96
CA ASN A 33 -18.26 16.21 3.49
C ASN A 33 -18.43 14.78 2.96
N LEU A 34 -17.93 13.79 3.70
CA LEU A 34 -17.98 12.37 3.34
C LEU A 34 -19.17 11.63 3.98
N GLY A 35 -19.92 12.26 4.89
CA GLY A 35 -21.00 11.62 5.64
C GLY A 35 -20.53 10.62 6.71
N ILE A 36 -19.28 10.71 7.15
CA ILE A 36 -18.71 9.87 8.21
C ILE A 36 -19.09 10.47 9.57
N ILE A 37 -19.83 9.73 10.39
CA ILE A 37 -20.17 10.10 11.77
C ILE A 37 -19.16 9.48 12.74
N GLU A 38 -18.70 8.25 12.46
CA GLU A 38 -17.69 7.51 13.23
C GLU A 38 -16.26 8.06 13.01
N SER A 39 -16.10 9.39 13.09
CA SER A 39 -14.84 10.11 12.85
C SER A 39 -13.73 9.76 13.83
N ASP A 40 -14.07 9.17 14.98
CA ASP A 40 -13.12 8.76 16.02
C ASP A 40 -12.15 7.67 15.55
N TYR A 41 -12.48 6.90 14.51
CA TYR A 41 -11.57 5.93 13.90
C TYR A 41 -10.58 6.57 12.92
N MET A 42 -10.86 7.79 12.47
CA MET A 42 -10.12 8.46 11.41
C MET A 42 -9.05 9.39 11.96
N GLY A 43 -8.06 9.68 11.12
CA GLY A 43 -7.03 10.66 11.42
C GLY A 43 -6.50 11.30 10.14
N LEU A 44 -5.70 12.35 10.33
CA LEU A 44 -5.02 13.04 9.25
C LEU A 44 -3.53 12.75 9.35
N GLN A 45 -2.94 12.28 8.26
CA GLN A 45 -1.50 12.16 8.10
C GLN A 45 -0.94 13.26 7.19
N TYR A 46 0.35 13.52 7.31
CA TYR A 46 1.12 14.35 6.38
C TYR A 46 2.49 13.73 6.15
N VAL A 47 3.15 14.12 5.07
CA VAL A 47 4.52 13.69 4.78
C VAL A 47 5.48 14.68 5.44
N GLY A 48 6.32 14.16 6.34
CA GLY A 48 7.34 14.92 7.05
C GLY A 48 8.56 15.27 6.18
N PRO A 49 9.53 16.01 6.74
CA PRO A 49 10.71 16.46 6.01
C PRO A 49 11.61 15.33 5.49
N HIS A 50 11.56 14.14 6.11
CA HIS A 50 12.35 12.96 5.77
C HIS A 50 11.50 11.92 5.01
N SER A 51 10.40 12.35 4.38
CA SER A 51 9.46 11.48 3.66
C SER A 51 8.74 10.44 4.55
N GLU A 52 8.66 10.72 5.85
CA GLU A 52 7.96 9.89 6.83
C GLU A 52 6.47 10.26 6.91
N HIS A 53 5.60 9.28 7.05
CA HIS A 53 4.17 9.52 7.26
C HIS A 53 3.91 9.83 8.74
N LEU A 54 3.48 11.05 9.04
CA LEU A 54 3.24 11.52 10.42
C LEU A 54 1.77 11.81 10.65
N TRP A 55 1.27 11.41 11.81
CA TRP A 55 -0.08 11.77 12.26
C TRP A 55 -0.13 13.23 12.75
N LEU A 56 -1.06 14.00 12.20
CA LEU A 56 -1.37 15.35 12.65
C LEU A 56 -1.97 15.30 14.06
N ASN A 57 -1.45 16.13 14.98
CA ASN A 57 -2.06 16.27 16.28
C ASN A 57 -3.35 17.12 16.17
N LEU A 58 -4.50 16.46 16.33
CA LEU A 58 -5.81 17.06 16.19
C LEU A 58 -6.12 18.14 17.24
N ARG A 59 -5.40 18.17 18.37
CA ARG A 59 -5.58 19.17 19.43
C ARG A 59 -4.84 20.48 19.14
N ASN A 60 -3.82 20.42 18.27
CA ASN A 60 -2.93 21.54 17.96
C ASN A 60 -3.36 22.26 16.67
N GLN A 61 -2.91 23.50 16.51
CA GLN A 61 -3.14 24.28 15.29
C GLN A 61 -2.39 23.66 14.10
N ILE A 62 -3.03 23.61 12.93
CA ILE A 62 -2.47 22.97 11.73
C ILE A 62 -1.19 23.69 11.28
N ARG A 63 -1.26 25.03 11.17
CA ARG A 63 -0.12 25.88 10.73
C ARG A 63 1.14 25.80 11.59
N ARG A 64 1.05 25.25 12.81
CA ARG A 64 2.20 25.10 13.72
C ARG A 64 2.92 23.77 13.56
N GLN A 65 2.34 22.84 12.81
CA GLN A 65 2.82 21.46 12.65
C GLN A 65 3.37 21.20 11.26
N LEU A 66 2.82 21.90 10.25
CA LEU A 66 3.16 21.69 8.85
C LEU A 66 4.15 22.76 8.35
N PRO A 67 5.14 22.36 7.53
CA PRO A 67 6.06 23.30 6.92
C PRO A 67 5.36 24.10 5.80
N GLY A 68 5.80 25.35 5.62
CA GLY A 68 5.40 26.19 4.50
C GLY A 68 4.00 26.82 4.61
N PRO A 69 3.63 27.63 3.59
CA PRO A 69 2.30 28.21 3.47
C PRO A 69 1.28 27.18 2.92
N PRO A 70 -0.04 27.43 3.08
CA PRO A 70 -1.07 26.65 2.42
C PRO A 70 -0.95 26.73 0.88
N PRO A 71 -1.50 25.76 0.12
CA PRO A 71 -2.36 24.67 0.58
C PRO A 71 -1.60 23.56 1.32
N TYR A 72 -2.14 23.13 2.46
CA TYR A 72 -1.57 22.02 3.23
C TYR A 72 -2.02 20.68 2.66
N ARG A 73 -1.05 19.80 2.38
CA ARG A 73 -1.31 18.45 1.88
C ARG A 73 -1.42 17.48 3.05
N LEU A 74 -2.59 16.88 3.19
CA LEU A 74 -2.91 15.92 4.23
C LEU A 74 -3.46 14.64 3.59
N GLN A 75 -3.52 13.57 4.36
CA GLN A 75 -4.09 12.28 3.95
C GLN A 75 -5.10 11.83 4.99
N LEU A 76 -6.32 11.50 4.57
CA LEU A 76 -7.31 10.88 5.45
C LEU A 76 -7.00 9.38 5.54
N ARG A 77 -6.81 8.88 6.76
CA ARG A 77 -6.51 7.46 7.02
C ARG A 77 -7.25 6.97 8.26
N VAL A 78 -7.51 5.68 8.31
CA VAL A 78 -7.94 4.97 9.52
C VAL A 78 -6.76 4.91 10.48
N LYS A 79 -6.97 5.46 11.68
CA LYS A 79 -5.98 5.50 12.75
C LYS A 79 -6.20 4.40 13.79
N PHE A 80 -7.47 4.14 14.11
CA PHE A 80 -7.83 3.17 15.14
C PHE A 80 -8.64 2.05 14.50
N PHE A 81 -7.94 0.94 14.23
CA PHE A 81 -8.56 -0.23 13.64
C PHE A 81 -9.41 -0.98 14.66
N VAL A 82 -10.62 -1.35 14.26
CA VAL A 82 -11.58 -2.13 15.05
C VAL A 82 -12.11 -3.30 14.21
N PRO A 83 -12.60 -4.38 14.84
CA PRO A 83 -13.29 -5.44 14.14
C PRO A 83 -14.47 -4.93 13.29
N PRO A 84 -14.71 -5.50 12.09
CA PRO A 84 -15.70 -4.97 11.13
C PRO A 84 -17.14 -4.94 11.64
N HIS A 85 -17.49 -5.82 12.58
CA HIS A 85 -18.82 -5.88 13.19
C HIS A 85 -19.11 -4.71 14.15
N LEU A 86 -18.07 -3.97 14.58
CA LEU A 86 -18.23 -2.76 15.39
C LEU A 86 -18.44 -1.50 14.53
N ILE A 87 -18.19 -1.57 13.23
CA ILE A 87 -18.34 -0.45 12.30
C ILE A 87 -19.80 -0.39 11.85
N LEU A 88 -20.52 0.61 12.33
CA LEU A 88 -21.96 0.69 12.14
C LEU A 88 -22.34 1.31 10.79
N GLN A 89 -21.60 2.30 10.30
CA GLN A 89 -21.91 2.95 9.04
C GLN A 89 -21.21 2.28 7.86
N ASP A 90 -21.96 2.02 6.78
CA ASP A 90 -21.42 1.47 5.54
C ASP A 90 -20.33 2.36 4.93
N ILE A 91 -20.47 3.69 5.05
CA ILE A 91 -19.48 4.64 4.55
C ILE A 91 -18.16 4.55 5.34
N THR A 92 -18.22 4.46 6.67
CA THR A 92 -17.04 4.24 7.50
C THR A 92 -16.36 2.92 7.13
N ARG A 93 -17.15 1.86 6.93
CA ARG A 93 -16.65 0.55 6.51
C ARG A 93 -15.97 0.61 5.14
N HIS A 94 -16.49 1.41 4.21
CA HIS A 94 -15.84 1.62 2.92
C HIS A 94 -14.45 2.25 3.06
N TYR A 95 -14.28 3.25 3.94
CA TYR A 95 -12.96 3.85 4.20
C TYR A 95 -11.98 2.90 4.87
N PHE A 96 -12.46 2.03 5.77
CA PHE A 96 -11.66 0.91 6.27
C PHE A 96 -11.21 -0.01 5.14
N TYR A 97 -12.12 -0.38 4.24
CA TYR A 97 -11.78 -1.20 3.08
C TYR A 97 -10.70 -0.55 2.21
N LEU A 98 -10.81 0.75 1.90
CA LEU A 98 -9.82 1.44 1.07
C LEU A 98 -8.40 1.38 1.67
N ASP A 99 -8.27 1.63 2.98
CA ASP A 99 -6.99 1.59 3.68
C ASP A 99 -6.42 0.17 3.79
N VAL A 100 -7.25 -0.82 4.12
CA VAL A 100 -6.85 -2.23 4.24
C VAL A 100 -6.49 -2.82 2.87
N ARG A 101 -7.26 -2.50 1.82
CA ARG A 101 -6.95 -2.87 0.43
C ARG A 101 -5.61 -2.31 0.00
N GLN A 102 -5.34 -1.03 0.28
CA GLN A 102 -4.06 -0.41 -0.04
C GLN A 102 -2.92 -1.11 0.70
N ALA A 103 -3.10 -1.43 1.99
CA ALA A 103 -2.13 -2.20 2.78
C ALA A 103 -1.88 -3.61 2.24
N PHE A 104 -2.93 -4.27 1.75
CA PHE A 104 -2.84 -5.58 1.11
C PHE A 104 -2.01 -5.52 -0.19
N ILE A 105 -2.33 -4.59 -1.09
CA ILE A 105 -1.61 -4.40 -2.36
C ILE A 105 -0.16 -4.01 -2.12
N GLU A 106 0.13 -3.17 -1.12
CA GLU A 106 1.49 -2.79 -0.72
C GLU A 106 2.28 -3.91 -0.02
N ASN A 107 1.71 -5.12 0.11
CA ASN A 107 2.29 -6.25 0.82
C ASN A 107 2.61 -5.95 2.30
N ARG A 108 1.80 -5.09 2.94
CA ARG A 108 1.88 -4.83 4.38
C ARG A 108 1.03 -5.80 5.20
N LEU A 109 0.05 -6.46 4.57
CA LEU A 109 -0.77 -7.51 5.17
C LEU A 109 -0.32 -8.87 4.64
N ARG A 110 0.42 -9.63 5.46
CA ARG A 110 0.87 -10.97 5.08
C ARG A 110 -0.27 -11.98 5.19
N THR A 111 -0.47 -12.74 4.13
CA THR A 111 -1.41 -13.87 4.08
C THR A 111 -0.72 -15.19 4.42
N SER A 112 -1.42 -16.11 5.05
CA SER A 112 -0.86 -17.41 5.43
C SER A 112 -0.73 -18.40 4.26
N SER A 113 -1.55 -18.24 3.20
CA SER A 113 -1.54 -19.12 2.03
C SER A 113 -1.82 -18.36 0.74
N THR A 114 -1.35 -18.91 -0.38
CA THR A 114 -1.67 -18.40 -1.72
C THR A 114 -3.17 -18.41 -1.99
N ASP A 115 -3.90 -19.40 -1.47
CA ASP A 115 -5.35 -19.49 -1.69
C ASP A 115 -6.09 -18.38 -0.92
N GLN A 116 -5.68 -18.06 0.31
CA GLN A 116 -6.22 -16.93 1.06
C GLN A 116 -5.94 -15.59 0.34
N MET A 117 -4.72 -15.42 -0.19
CA MET A 117 -4.37 -14.24 -0.97
C MET A 117 -5.23 -14.10 -2.24
N CYS A 118 -5.40 -15.20 -2.99
CA CYS A 118 -6.24 -15.20 -4.19
C CYS A 118 -7.70 -14.89 -3.85
N HIS A 119 -8.21 -15.41 -2.73
CA HIS A 119 -9.57 -15.13 -2.26
C HIS A 119 -9.76 -13.66 -1.87
N LEU A 120 -8.86 -13.08 -1.07
CA LEU A 120 -8.88 -11.65 -0.73
C LEU A 120 -8.79 -10.77 -1.97
N THR A 121 -7.95 -11.16 -2.94
CA THR A 121 -7.84 -10.47 -4.24
C THR A 121 -9.16 -10.53 -5.00
N ALA A 122 -9.83 -11.69 -5.02
CA ALA A 122 -11.12 -11.85 -5.68
C ALA A 122 -12.22 -10.99 -5.04
N LEU A 123 -12.23 -10.84 -3.71
CA LEU A 123 -13.13 -9.91 -3.01
C LEU A 123 -12.88 -8.45 -3.39
N ILE A 124 -11.61 -8.04 -3.53
CA ILE A 124 -11.25 -6.69 -4.03
C ILE A 124 -11.76 -6.52 -5.46
N VAL A 125 -11.47 -7.47 -6.35
CA VAL A 125 -11.89 -7.44 -7.75
C VAL A 125 -13.41 -7.34 -7.87
N GLN A 126 -14.16 -8.18 -7.14
CA GLN A 126 -15.63 -8.14 -7.11
C GLN A 126 -16.14 -6.77 -6.62
N THR A 127 -15.47 -6.15 -5.65
CA THR A 127 -15.87 -4.84 -5.12
C THR A 127 -15.67 -3.72 -6.15
N GLU A 128 -14.59 -3.77 -6.93
CA GLU A 128 -14.19 -2.71 -7.87
C GLU A 128 -14.76 -2.89 -9.29
N LEU A 129 -14.81 -4.13 -9.77
CA LEU A 129 -15.24 -4.46 -11.13
C LEU A 129 -16.69 -4.97 -11.19
N GLY A 130 -17.26 -5.39 -10.05
CA GLY A 130 -18.55 -6.05 -10.01
C GLY A 130 -18.52 -7.46 -10.59
N ASP A 131 -19.71 -7.98 -10.91
CA ASP A 131 -19.85 -9.31 -11.51
C ASP A 131 -19.10 -9.40 -12.85
N LEU A 132 -18.41 -10.52 -13.06
CA LEU A 132 -17.79 -10.79 -14.34
C LEU A 132 -18.86 -11.00 -15.43
N GLU A 133 -18.97 -10.04 -16.34
CA GLU A 133 -19.82 -10.11 -17.52
C GLU A 133 -19.41 -11.29 -18.41
N GLU A 134 -20.36 -12.15 -18.78
CA GLU A 134 -20.12 -13.32 -19.65
C GLU A 134 -19.59 -12.93 -21.04
N SER A 135 -19.76 -11.68 -21.44
CA SER A 135 -19.26 -11.12 -22.71
C SER A 135 -17.77 -10.77 -22.68
N ILE A 136 -17.21 -10.47 -21.50
CA ILE A 136 -15.80 -10.17 -21.30
C ILE A 136 -15.11 -11.52 -21.11
N GLY A 137 -14.69 -12.14 -22.21
CA GLY A 137 -14.01 -13.43 -22.16
C GLY A 137 -12.88 -13.44 -21.12
N SER A 138 -12.66 -14.58 -20.45
CA SER A 138 -11.74 -14.76 -19.32
C SER A 138 -10.35 -14.13 -19.52
N ALA A 139 -9.86 -14.05 -20.76
CA ALA A 139 -8.60 -13.40 -21.10
C ALA A 139 -8.55 -11.90 -20.77
N ALA A 140 -9.63 -11.14 -21.02
CA ALA A 140 -9.67 -9.71 -20.74
C ALA A 140 -9.75 -9.42 -19.22
N ALA A 141 -10.37 -10.30 -18.45
CA ALA A 141 -10.38 -10.23 -16.99
C ALA A 141 -8.98 -10.49 -16.40
N LEU A 142 -8.25 -11.48 -16.93
CA LEU A 142 -6.90 -11.82 -16.48
C LEU A 142 -5.90 -10.67 -16.63
N LEU A 143 -6.08 -9.79 -17.61
CA LEU A 143 -5.24 -8.59 -17.79
C LEU A 143 -5.47 -7.52 -16.72
N GLN A 144 -6.63 -7.54 -16.03
CA GLN A 144 -6.99 -6.52 -15.05
C GLN A 144 -6.60 -6.89 -13.62
N TYR A 145 -6.42 -8.17 -13.31
CA TYR A 145 -6.14 -8.66 -11.97
C TYR A 145 -4.75 -8.33 -11.38
N PRO A 146 -3.66 -8.21 -12.17
CA PRO A 146 -2.33 -8.00 -11.61
C PRO A 146 -2.20 -6.78 -10.70
N LYS A 147 -2.94 -5.70 -10.97
CA LYS A 147 -2.91 -4.47 -10.15
C LYS A 147 -3.54 -4.61 -8.75
N TYR A 148 -4.30 -5.70 -8.51
CA TYR A 148 -4.94 -5.99 -7.23
C TYR A 148 -4.19 -7.04 -6.41
N LEU A 149 -3.16 -7.67 -7.00
CA LEU A 149 -2.29 -8.59 -6.27
C LEU A 149 -1.27 -7.82 -5.43
N PRO A 150 -0.81 -8.41 -4.31
CA PRO A 150 0.30 -7.88 -3.52
C PRO A 150 1.57 -7.66 -4.37
N THR A 151 2.30 -6.57 -4.11
CA THR A 151 3.49 -6.19 -4.88
C THR A 151 4.61 -7.22 -4.87
N ASN A 152 4.76 -8.02 -3.83
CA ASN A 152 5.71 -9.15 -3.78
C ASN A 152 5.35 -10.29 -4.73
N CYS A 153 4.10 -10.37 -5.22
CA CYS A 153 3.74 -11.28 -6.31
C CYS A 153 4.12 -10.70 -7.68
N LEU A 154 4.36 -9.40 -7.77
CA LEU A 154 4.79 -8.69 -8.98
C LEU A 154 6.32 -8.56 -9.06
N VAL A 155 6.98 -8.56 -7.90
CA VAL A 155 8.43 -8.44 -7.77
C VAL A 155 8.96 -9.70 -7.10
N ASN A 156 9.37 -10.67 -7.92
CA ASN A 156 10.28 -11.76 -7.54
C ASN A 156 11.13 -12.23 -8.74
N CYS A 157 11.57 -11.30 -9.60
CA CYS A 157 12.87 -11.43 -10.24
C CYS A 157 13.93 -10.99 -9.21
N SER A 158 14.40 -11.92 -8.37
CA SER A 158 15.63 -11.86 -7.58
C SER A 158 16.06 -10.51 -6.97
N GLU A 159 15.79 -10.25 -5.67
CA GLU A 159 16.67 -9.34 -4.89
C GLU A 159 16.78 -9.81 -3.42
N ASP A 160 18.03 -9.81 -2.94
CA ASP A 160 18.45 -10.19 -1.60
C ASP A 160 17.71 -9.41 -0.50
N PRO A 161 17.40 -10.06 0.64
CA PRO A 161 16.70 -9.43 1.78
C PRO A 161 17.50 -8.31 2.48
N ASP A 162 18.75 -8.06 2.10
CA ASP A 162 19.68 -7.19 2.83
C ASP A 162 19.82 -5.75 2.30
N HIS A 163 19.09 -5.33 1.26
CA HIS A 163 19.10 -3.94 0.82
C HIS A 163 17.70 -3.43 0.41
N PRO A 164 17.08 -2.50 1.16
CA PRO A 164 15.90 -1.80 0.67
C PRO A 164 16.29 -0.89 -0.51
N PRO A 165 15.48 -0.80 -1.58
CA PRO A 165 15.81 0.02 -2.74
C PRO A 165 15.92 1.49 -2.33
N GLN A 166 17.14 2.02 -2.42
CA GLN A 166 17.41 3.45 -2.31
C GLN A 166 16.88 4.11 -3.59
N ILE A 167 15.63 4.59 -3.56
CA ILE A 167 15.10 5.44 -4.63
C ILE A 167 15.84 6.78 -4.58
N ARG A 168 16.99 6.86 -5.25
CA ARG A 168 17.73 8.10 -5.44
C ARG A 168 17.14 8.83 -6.64
N VAL A 169 16.15 9.68 -6.40
CA VAL A 169 15.62 10.62 -7.40
C VAL A 169 16.73 11.62 -7.75
N ARG A 170 17.43 11.39 -8.87
CA ARG A 170 18.42 12.33 -9.39
C ARG A 170 17.70 13.41 -10.19
N TRP A 171 17.49 14.56 -9.56
CA TRP A 171 17.12 15.79 -10.26
C TRP A 171 18.19 16.11 -11.31
N ARG A 172 17.85 16.03 -12.60
CA ARG A 172 18.65 16.69 -13.65
C ARG A 172 18.27 18.16 -13.65
N SER A 173 19.02 18.96 -12.89
CA SER A 173 19.06 20.40 -13.14
C SER A 173 19.78 20.62 -14.47
N GLY A 174 19.07 21.22 -15.43
CA GLY A 174 19.68 21.73 -16.64
C GLY A 174 20.64 22.88 -16.32
N GLY A 175 21.82 22.82 -16.91
CA GLY A 175 22.87 23.84 -16.87
C GLY A 175 24.02 23.28 -17.69
N SER A 176 24.07 23.66 -18.96
CA SER A 176 24.99 24.68 -19.47
C SER A 176 26.42 24.18 -19.51
N SER A 177 26.90 24.09 -20.75
CA SER A 177 28.27 23.90 -21.20
C SER A 177 29.33 24.51 -20.29
N ASP A 178 30.36 23.73 -19.97
CA ASP A 178 31.75 24.15 -20.16
C ASP A 178 32.69 22.93 -20.24
N ALA A 179 33.68 23.07 -21.10
CA ALA A 179 34.64 22.07 -21.52
C ALA A 179 35.70 21.77 -20.43
N ASN A 180 36.25 20.54 -20.43
CA ASN A 180 37.64 20.25 -20.81
C ASN A 180 38.20 18.96 -20.13
N SER A 181 39.02 18.24 -20.92
CA SER A 181 40.13 17.35 -20.56
C SER A 181 39.92 15.89 -20.13
N ASN A 182 40.29 15.01 -21.06
CA ASN A 182 41.13 13.78 -20.97
C ASN A 182 41.02 12.85 -19.76
N ASN A 183 40.67 11.57 -20.00
CA ASN A 183 41.65 10.46 -19.89
C ASN A 183 41.15 9.12 -20.47
N HIS A 184 42.09 8.29 -20.92
CA HIS A 184 41.95 6.92 -21.42
C HIS A 184 41.33 5.94 -20.40
N ASN A 185 40.50 4.99 -20.87
CA ASN A 185 40.78 3.54 -20.80
C ASN A 185 39.61 2.68 -21.35
N SER A 186 39.99 1.70 -22.17
CA SER A 186 39.46 0.34 -22.30
C SER A 186 37.94 0.14 -22.27
N VAL A 187 37.35 -0.10 -23.45
CA VAL A 187 36.04 -0.75 -23.57
C VAL A 187 36.28 -2.26 -23.45
N ASP A 188 36.11 -2.80 -22.25
CA ASP A 188 35.87 -4.23 -22.09
C ASP A 188 34.41 -4.48 -22.48
N GLU A 189 34.19 -5.07 -23.67
CA GLU A 189 32.89 -5.66 -24.01
C GLU A 189 32.63 -6.79 -23.01
N VAL A 190 31.71 -6.56 -22.07
CA VAL A 190 31.16 -7.60 -21.22
C VAL A 190 30.38 -8.55 -22.12
N ILE A 191 31.03 -9.62 -22.56
CA ILE A 191 30.38 -10.77 -23.18
C ILE A 191 29.55 -11.41 -22.07
N SER A 192 28.23 -11.19 -22.07
CA SER A 192 27.28 -11.94 -21.25
C SER A 192 27.43 -13.43 -21.59
N ASP A 193 27.61 -14.29 -20.58
CA ASP A 193 27.66 -15.74 -20.79
C ASP A 193 26.27 -16.15 -21.32
N PRO A 194 26.16 -16.85 -22.47
CA PRO A 194 24.87 -17.26 -23.03
C PRO A 194 24.04 -18.12 -22.05
N ARG A 195 24.67 -18.71 -21.03
CA ARG A 195 23.97 -19.40 -19.92
C ARG A 195 23.24 -18.44 -18.97
N ASP A 196 23.74 -17.22 -18.80
CA ASP A 196 23.10 -16.20 -17.96
C ASP A 196 21.88 -15.61 -18.67
N GLU A 197 21.96 -15.41 -19.98
CA GLU A 197 20.81 -14.98 -20.81
C GLU A 197 19.70 -16.04 -20.83
N GLU A 198 20.06 -17.32 -20.97
CA GLU A 198 19.11 -18.44 -20.94
C GLU A 198 18.47 -18.60 -19.55
N GLN A 199 19.24 -18.47 -18.46
CA GLN A 199 18.71 -18.48 -17.09
C GLN A 199 17.80 -17.30 -16.80
N GLN A 200 18.15 -16.12 -17.29
CA GLN A 200 17.34 -14.91 -17.13
C GLN A 200 16.03 -15.02 -17.93
N GLN A 201 16.10 -15.59 -19.14
CA GLN A 201 14.93 -15.83 -20.00
C GLN A 201 13.99 -16.90 -19.43
N ILE A 202 14.53 -18.01 -18.90
CA ILE A 202 13.76 -19.03 -18.17
C ILE A 202 13.11 -18.45 -16.91
N SER A 203 13.82 -17.60 -16.16
CA SER A 203 13.28 -16.95 -14.96
C SER A 203 12.10 -16.03 -15.31
N ILE A 204 12.26 -15.20 -16.35
CA ILE A 204 11.20 -14.29 -16.85
C ILE A 204 9.98 -15.08 -17.36
N GLU A 205 10.18 -16.19 -18.06
CA GLU A 205 9.11 -17.01 -18.62
C GLU A 205 8.39 -17.84 -17.54
N THR A 206 9.13 -18.30 -16.53
CA THR A 206 8.58 -18.96 -15.33
C THR A 206 7.74 -17.97 -14.51
N ASP A 207 8.20 -16.73 -14.33
CA ASP A 207 7.48 -15.68 -13.61
C ASP A 207 6.19 -15.25 -14.32
N ARG A 208 6.22 -15.16 -15.66
CA ARG A 208 5.01 -14.94 -16.46
C ARG A 208 3.99 -16.07 -16.28
N THR A 209 4.46 -17.31 -16.24
CA THR A 209 3.60 -18.49 -16.07
C THR A 209 2.99 -18.55 -14.66
N ALA A 210 3.78 -18.25 -13.63
CA ALA A 210 3.32 -18.20 -12.25
C ALA A 210 2.26 -17.11 -12.03
N MET A 211 2.48 -15.92 -12.59
CA MET A 211 1.52 -14.81 -12.49
C MET A 211 0.20 -15.19 -13.16
N VAL A 212 0.24 -15.74 -14.38
CA VAL A 212 -0.96 -16.20 -15.10
C VAL A 212 -1.73 -17.22 -14.26
N HIS A 213 -1.03 -18.17 -13.63
CA HIS A 213 -1.65 -19.16 -12.75
C HIS A 213 -2.34 -18.52 -11.52
N LEU A 214 -1.71 -17.51 -10.90
CA LEU A 214 -2.34 -16.75 -9.81
C LEU A 214 -3.61 -16.03 -10.29
N CYS A 215 -3.56 -15.33 -11.42
CA CYS A 215 -4.74 -14.67 -11.97
C CYS A 215 -5.85 -15.67 -12.34
N GLN A 216 -5.51 -16.87 -12.80
CA GLN A 216 -6.49 -17.94 -13.02
C GLN A 216 -7.13 -18.44 -11.73
N LYS A 217 -6.39 -18.51 -10.61
CA LYS A 217 -6.98 -18.81 -9.30
C LYS A 217 -7.93 -17.70 -8.85
N VAL A 218 -7.50 -16.44 -8.96
CA VAL A 218 -8.35 -15.27 -8.65
C VAL A 218 -9.62 -15.28 -9.50
N LEU A 219 -9.53 -15.62 -10.79
CA LEU A 219 -10.69 -15.74 -11.67
C LEU A 219 -11.71 -16.77 -11.16
N LYS A 220 -11.22 -17.95 -10.74
CA LYS A 220 -12.10 -19.01 -10.20
C LYS A 220 -12.85 -18.53 -8.96
N GLU A 221 -12.14 -17.89 -8.03
CA GLU A 221 -12.76 -17.33 -6.82
C GLU A 221 -13.74 -16.19 -7.15
N HIS A 222 -13.38 -15.31 -8.07
CA HIS A 222 -14.23 -14.19 -8.49
C HIS A 222 -15.56 -14.66 -9.09
N LEU A 223 -15.55 -15.73 -9.88
CA LEU A 223 -16.78 -16.35 -10.42
C LEU A 223 -17.72 -16.86 -9.32
N LEU A 224 -17.19 -17.29 -8.17
CA LEU A 224 -18.01 -17.74 -7.03
C LEU A 224 -18.69 -16.57 -6.29
N LEU A 225 -18.20 -15.35 -6.48
CA LEU A 225 -18.72 -14.14 -5.84
C LEU A 225 -19.83 -13.45 -6.65
N ARG A 226 -20.23 -14.01 -7.80
CA ARG A 226 -21.26 -13.43 -8.66
C ARG A 226 -22.57 -13.18 -7.89
N GLY A 227 -23.14 -12.00 -8.06
CA GLY A 227 -24.40 -11.58 -7.43
C GLY A 227 -24.22 -11.09 -5.98
N THR A 228 -23.00 -11.06 -5.45
CA THR A 228 -22.72 -10.44 -4.15
C THR A 228 -22.76 -8.92 -4.26
N LYS A 229 -23.41 -8.27 -3.30
CA LYS A 229 -23.46 -6.80 -3.23
C LYS A 229 -22.13 -6.27 -2.71
N ASN A 230 -21.68 -5.13 -3.23
CA ASN A 230 -20.45 -4.45 -2.79
C ASN A 230 -20.34 -4.31 -1.26
N SER A 231 -21.44 -3.97 -0.57
CA SER A 231 -21.42 -3.84 0.90
C SER A 231 -21.13 -5.16 1.62
N ALA A 232 -21.64 -6.28 1.09
CA ALA A 232 -21.38 -7.62 1.62
C ALA A 232 -19.95 -8.06 1.31
N THR A 233 -19.46 -7.80 0.09
CA THR A 233 -18.09 -8.13 -0.34
C THR A 233 -17.06 -7.35 0.47
N ILE A 234 -17.27 -6.05 0.69
CA ILE A 234 -16.46 -5.20 1.57
C ILE A 234 -16.43 -5.75 2.99
N TYR A 235 -17.59 -6.12 3.53
CA TYR A 235 -17.66 -6.70 4.88
C TYR A 235 -16.89 -8.02 4.98
N GLN A 236 -17.04 -8.90 3.99
CA GLN A 236 -16.35 -10.18 3.95
C GLN A 236 -14.83 -9.99 3.85
N PHE A 237 -14.37 -9.09 2.97
CA PHE A 237 -12.95 -8.75 2.85
C PHE A 237 -12.38 -8.26 4.17
N LEU A 238 -13.04 -7.30 4.81
CA LEU A 238 -12.58 -6.76 6.08
C LEU A 238 -12.60 -7.81 7.20
N LYS A 239 -13.59 -8.70 7.19
CA LYS A 239 -13.69 -9.78 8.17
C LYS A 239 -12.48 -10.69 8.08
N GLU A 240 -12.15 -11.18 6.89
CA GLU A 240 -10.99 -12.05 6.70
C GLU A 240 -9.66 -11.31 6.91
N ALA A 241 -9.55 -10.07 6.41
CA ALA A 241 -8.35 -9.27 6.62
C ALA A 241 -8.10 -8.99 8.12
N SER A 242 -9.17 -8.89 8.94
CA SER A 242 -9.05 -8.67 10.38
C SER A 242 -8.49 -9.85 11.17
N GLU A 243 -8.42 -11.03 10.55
CA GLU A 243 -7.81 -12.24 11.13
C GLU A 243 -6.30 -12.33 10.86
N LEU A 244 -5.75 -11.44 10.00
CA LEU A 244 -4.32 -11.40 9.70
C LEU A 244 -3.53 -10.71 10.82
N GLU A 245 -2.34 -11.22 11.14
CA GLU A 245 -1.49 -10.70 12.23
C GLU A 245 -1.10 -9.23 12.05
N ASP A 246 -0.91 -8.79 10.81
CA ASP A 246 -0.52 -7.41 10.49
C ASP A 246 -1.71 -6.43 10.38
N PHE A 247 -2.94 -6.89 10.65
CA PHE A 247 -4.13 -6.06 10.51
C PHE A 247 -4.10 -4.85 11.45
N GLY A 248 -4.17 -3.65 10.87
CA GLY A 248 -4.13 -2.40 11.61
C GLY A 248 -2.80 -2.12 12.32
N MET A 249 -1.73 -2.83 11.96
CA MET A 249 -0.40 -2.65 12.53
C MET A 249 0.39 -1.62 11.74
N GLU A 250 0.84 -0.55 12.40
CA GLU A 250 1.79 0.41 11.87
C GLU A 250 3.21 -0.14 12.05
N GLN A 251 3.97 -0.27 10.96
CA GLN A 251 5.25 -0.97 10.94
C GLN A 251 6.41 0.03 11.00
N TYR A 252 7.38 -0.24 11.86
CA TYR A 252 8.58 0.56 12.06
C TYR A 252 9.82 -0.33 11.99
N PHE A 253 10.85 0.14 11.29
CA PHE A 253 12.15 -0.51 11.27
C PHE A 253 13.04 0.12 12.34
N VAL A 254 13.54 -0.71 13.26
CA VAL A 254 14.42 -0.27 14.35
C VAL A 254 15.70 -1.09 14.34
N LYS A 255 16.76 -0.58 14.98
CA LYS A 255 17.99 -1.35 15.19
C LYS A 255 18.11 -1.76 16.65
N ASN A 256 18.46 -3.01 16.90
CA ASN A 256 18.76 -3.48 18.24
C ASN A 256 20.17 -3.06 18.69
N ARG A 257 20.55 -3.43 19.92
CA ARG A 257 21.90 -3.13 20.47
C ARG A 257 23.05 -3.75 19.67
N ASN A 258 22.78 -4.82 18.93
CA ASN A 258 23.75 -5.51 18.09
C ASN A 258 23.82 -4.92 16.68
N GLY A 259 23.01 -3.91 16.37
CA GLY A 259 22.92 -3.29 15.05
C GLY A 259 22.00 -4.01 14.06
N GLU A 260 21.34 -5.09 14.48
CA GLU A 260 20.41 -5.86 13.63
C GLU A 260 19.10 -5.10 13.45
N THR A 261 18.59 -5.10 12.22
CA THR A 261 17.32 -4.45 11.89
C THR A 261 16.15 -5.36 12.28
N LEU A 262 15.28 -4.84 13.15
CA LEU A 262 14.03 -5.48 13.55
C LEU A 262 12.85 -4.73 12.97
N ARG A 263 11.77 -5.44 12.68
CA ARG A 263 10.48 -4.86 12.30
C ARG A 263 9.56 -4.88 13.51
N ILE A 264 9.10 -3.72 13.95
CA ILE A 264 8.14 -3.56 15.04
C ILE A 264 6.80 -3.11 14.47
N GLY A 265 5.75 -3.88 14.70
CA GLY A 265 4.38 -3.48 14.47
C GLY A 265 3.76 -2.89 15.74
N VAL A 266 3.07 -1.76 15.64
CA VAL A 266 2.24 -1.21 16.71
C VAL A 266 0.80 -1.11 16.23
N GLY A 267 -0.15 -1.68 16.96
CA GLY A 267 -1.55 -1.65 16.55
C GLY A 267 -2.52 -2.11 17.64
N PRO A 268 -3.76 -2.47 17.29
CA PRO A 268 -4.84 -2.72 18.25
C PRO A 268 -4.60 -3.96 19.12
N THR A 269 -3.81 -4.93 18.66
CA THR A 269 -3.45 -6.13 19.41
C THR A 269 -2.23 -5.95 20.31
N GLY A 270 -1.54 -4.81 20.21
CA GLY A 270 -0.36 -4.48 21.01
C GLY A 270 0.87 -4.17 20.14
N ILE A 271 2.04 -4.64 20.60
CA ILE A 271 3.32 -4.47 19.92
C ILE A 271 3.79 -5.84 19.45
N LEU A 272 4.00 -5.99 18.13
CA LEU A 272 4.58 -7.19 17.52
C LEU A 272 6.03 -6.91 17.14
N ILE A 273 6.94 -7.85 17.40
CA ILE A 273 8.35 -7.75 17.01
C ILE A 273 8.65 -8.93 16.09
N HIS A 274 8.99 -8.63 14.84
CA HIS A 274 9.48 -9.60 13.88
C HIS A 274 10.99 -9.47 13.75
N ASP A 275 11.70 -10.53 14.11
CA ASP A 275 13.11 -10.68 13.80
C ASP A 275 13.24 -11.12 12.34
N LEU A 276 13.76 -10.22 11.50
CA LEU A 276 13.94 -10.45 10.07
C LEU A 276 14.97 -11.56 9.80
N ASN A 277 15.82 -11.90 10.78
CA ASN A 277 16.86 -12.92 10.66
C ASN A 277 16.35 -14.34 10.94
N LEU A 278 15.14 -14.53 11.48
CA LEU A 278 14.61 -15.87 11.77
C LEU A 278 14.24 -16.65 10.51
N HIS A 279 13.99 -15.99 9.38
CA HIS A 279 13.67 -16.67 8.10
C HIS A 279 14.92 -17.23 7.39
N LEU A 280 16.13 -16.84 7.80
CA LEU A 280 17.40 -17.33 7.24
C LEU A 280 18.01 -18.49 8.04
N LYS A 281 17.33 -19.00 9.08
CA LYS A 281 17.78 -20.15 9.87
C LYS A 281 16.97 -21.41 9.58
N HIS A 282 16.89 -21.79 8.31
CA HIS A 282 16.77 -23.21 7.98
C HIS A 282 18.19 -23.79 7.91
N LYS A 283 18.52 -24.60 8.92
CA LYS A 283 19.73 -25.44 8.95
C LYS A 283 19.66 -26.55 7.90
#